data_AF-A0A7Y5LQ36-F1
#
_entry.id   AF-A0A7Y5LQ36-F1
#
_cell.length_a   1.000
_cell.length_b   1.000
_cell.length_c   1.000
_cell.angle_alpha   90.00
_cell.angle_beta   90.00
_cell.angle_gamma   90.00
#
_symmetry.space_group_name_H-M   'P 1'
#
loop_
_entity.id
_entity.type
_entity.pdbx_description
1 polymer ?
#
loop_
_entity_poly.entity_id
_entity_poly.type
_entity_poly.pdbx_seq_one_letter_code
_entity_poly.pdbx_strand_id
1 'polypeptide(L)' 'MTDHDAPLVTAEQAAEMCAVSLRTWRTWNSYGRVPRPVRIGRTLRWRRDELNAWIAAGCPRQREWDAAQA' A
#
# COMPACT_ATOMS: atom_id res chain seq x y z
N MET A 1 21.72 7.88 10.12
CA MET A 1 20.55 7.92 9.23
C MET A 1 19.67 6.78 9.69
N THR A 2 18.61 7.09 10.44
CA THR A 2 17.81 6.10 11.17
C THR A 2 17.09 5.20 10.17
N ASP A 3 17.70 4.06 9.89
CA ASP A 3 16.98 2.85 9.49
C ASP A 3 16.02 2.53 10.63
N HIS A 4 14.79 3.00 10.47
CA HIS A 4 13.66 2.42 11.18
C HIS A 4 12.96 1.67 10.08
N ASP A 5 13.14 0.35 10.09
CA ASP A 5 12.30 -0.60 9.38
C ASP A 5 10.87 -0.47 9.94
N ALA A 6 10.23 0.66 9.64
CA ALA A 6 8.88 0.91 10.03
C ALA A 6 8.05 -0.06 9.20
N PRO A 7 7.41 -1.07 9.82
CA PRO A 7 6.68 -2.09 9.07
C PRO A 7 5.46 -1.51 8.37
N LEU A 8 5.11 -0.26 8.67
CA LEU A 8 3.93 0.44 8.19
C LEU A 8 4.32 1.77 7.54
N VAL A 9 3.96 1.92 6.27
CA VAL A 9 4.18 3.12 5.46
C VAL A 9 2.89 3.95 5.35
N THR A 10 3.03 5.27 5.23
CA THR A 10 1.90 6.18 4.97
C THR A 10 1.45 6.12 3.52
N ALA A 11 0.32 6.77 3.19
CA ALA A 11 -0.14 6.90 1.82
C ALA A 11 0.86 7.64 0.92
N GLU A 12 1.61 8.58 1.50
CA GLU A 12 2.65 9.33 0.78
C GLU A 12 3.82 8.41 0.42
N GLN A 13 4.35 7.70 1.41
CA GLN A 13 5.42 6.74 1.21
C GLN A 13 5.03 5.62 0.23
N ALA A 14 3.81 5.08 0.34
CA ALA A 14 3.33 4.07 -0.59
C ALA A 14 3.21 4.59 -2.03
N ALA A 15 2.80 5.84 -2.19
CA ALA A 15 2.75 6.51 -3.49
C ALA A 15 4.15 6.70 -4.08
N GLU A 16 5.12 7.13 -3.25
CA GLU A 16 6.53 7.25 -3.64
C GLU A 16 7.13 5.90 -4.08
N MET A 17 6.85 4.82 -3.34
CA MET A 17 7.29 3.46 -3.70
C MET A 17 6.75 3.00 -5.06
N CYS A 18 5.56 3.46 -5.45
CA CYS A 18 4.94 3.18 -6.73
C CYS A 18 5.22 4.25 -7.80
N ALA A 19 6.06 5.24 -7.52
CA ALA A 19 6.35 6.38 -8.39
C ALA A 19 5.10 7.14 -8.88
N VAL A 20 4.07 7.26 -8.03
CA VAL A 20 2.82 7.98 -8.33
C VAL A 20 2.57 9.10 -7.33
N SER A 21 1.75 10.08 -7.70
CA SER A 21 1.33 11.13 -6.76
C SER A 21 0.38 10.60 -5.69
N LEU A 22 0.41 11.20 -4.48
CA LEU A 22 -0.51 10.87 -3.37
C LEU A 22 -1.99 10.88 -3.81
N ARG A 23 -2.37 11.83 -4.67
CA ARG A 23 -3.74 11.91 -5.21
C ARG A 23 -4.11 10.66 -6.02
N THR A 24 -3.20 10.19 -6.87
CA THR A 24 -3.37 8.97 -7.67
C THR A 24 -3.47 7.75 -6.77
N TRP A 25 -2.59 7.66 -5.77
CA TRP A 25 -2.65 6.61 -4.76
C TRP A 25 -4.00 6.56 -4.01
N ARG A 26 -4.48 7.70 -3.52
CA ARG A 26 -5.80 7.79 -2.87
C ARG A 26 -6.94 7.39 -3.80
N THR A 27 -6.84 7.78 -5.07
CA THR A 27 -7.80 7.40 -6.12
C THR A 27 -7.80 5.89 -6.33
N TRP A 28 -6.62 5.28 -6.47
CA TRP A 28 -6.48 3.82 -6.60
C TRP A 28 -6.98 3.07 -5.38
N ASN A 29 -6.76 3.59 -4.17
CA ASN A 29 -7.34 3.06 -2.93
C ASN A 29 -8.86 3.05 -2.97
N SER A 30 -9.50 4.14 -3.38
CA SER A 30 -10.96 4.18 -3.55
C SER A 30 -11.47 3.22 -4.63
N TYR A 31 -10.68 2.96 -5.67
CA TYR A 31 -11.01 1.99 -6.72
C TYR A 31 -10.65 0.53 -6.39
N GLY A 32 -10.07 0.25 -5.21
CA GLY A 32 -9.63 -1.10 -4.86
C GLY A 32 -8.50 -1.62 -5.78
N ARG A 33 -7.61 -0.73 -6.23
CA ARG A 33 -6.43 -1.06 -7.05
C ARG A 33 -5.13 -1.13 -6.25
N VAL A 34 -5.21 -1.11 -4.93
CA VAL A 34 -4.06 -1.20 -4.01
C VAL A 34 -4.40 -2.14 -2.86
N PRO A 35 -3.40 -2.69 -2.15
CA PRO A 35 -3.61 -3.54 -0.99
C PRO A 35 -4.44 -2.84 0.10
N ARG A 36 -5.06 -3.65 0.96
CA ARG A 36 -5.98 -3.17 1.99
C ARG A 36 -5.22 -2.33 3.02
N PRO A 37 -5.61 -1.07 3.25
CA PRO A 37 -4.96 -0.26 4.26
C PRO A 37 -5.30 -0.74 5.68
N VAL A 38 -4.30 -0.68 6.56
CA VAL A 38 -4.44 -0.79 8.01
C VAL A 38 -4.83 0.57 8.56
N ARG A 39 -6.00 0.68 9.19
CA ARG A 39 -6.48 1.91 9.80
C ARG A 39 -5.93 2.05 11.22
N ILE A 40 -5.14 3.09 11.46
CA ILE A 40 -4.55 3.40 12.77
C ILE A 40 -5.03 4.79 13.18
N GLY A 41 -6.06 4.83 14.03
CA GLY A 41 -6.76 6.06 14.41
C GLY A 41 -7.41 6.73 13.20
N ARG A 42 -6.95 7.94 12.85
CA ARG A 42 -7.45 8.74 11.72
C ARG A 42 -6.66 8.53 10.42
N THR A 43 -5.57 7.77 10.47
CA THR A 43 -4.63 7.63 9.35
C THR A 43 -4.66 6.21 8.79
N LEU A 44 -4.55 6.10 7.47
CA LEU A 44 -4.38 4.83 6.77
C LEU A 44 -2.89 4.54 6.60
N ARG A 45 -2.48 3.32 6.91
CA ARG A 45 -1.11 2.83 6.70
C ARG A 45 -1.13 1.51 5.94
N TRP A 46 -0.07 1.23 5.21
CA TRP A 46 0.12 -0.02 4.48
C TRP A 46 1.31 -0.75 5.06
N ARG A 47 1.26 -2.09 5.11
CA ARG A 47 2.44 -2.85 5.50
C ARG A 47 3.48 -2.74 4.39
N ARG A 48 4.71 -2.36 4.73
CA ARG A 48 5.80 -2.20 3.75
C ARG A 48 6.06 -3.51 3.02
N ASP A 49 6.17 -4.60 3.76
CA ASP A 49 6.43 -5.94 3.24
C ASP A 49 5.32 -6.40 2.28
N GLU A 50 4.06 -6.27 2.71
CA GLU A 50 2.89 -6.57 1.88
C GLU A 50 2.86 -5.72 0.60
N LEU A 51 3.19 -4.43 0.72
CA LEU A 51 3.23 -3.53 -0.43
C LEU A 51 4.34 -3.94 -1.42
N ASN A 52 5.52 -4.31 -0.93
CA ASN A 52 6.59 -4.84 -1.76
C ASN A 52 6.18 -6.14 -2.46
N ALA A 53 5.57 -7.08 -1.74
CA ALA A 53 5.07 -8.33 -2.29
C ALA A 53 4.00 -8.08 -3.37
N TRP A 54 3.09 -7.13 -3.13
CA TRP A 54 2.06 -6.72 -4.08
C TRP A 54 2.66 -6.08 -5.35
N ILE A 55 3.68 -5.24 -5.21
CA ILE A 55 4.42 -4.67 -6.34
C ILE A 55 5.11 -5.79 -7.13
N ALA A 56 5.78 -6.71 -6.44
CA ALA A 56 6.46 -7.86 -7.05
C ALA A 56 5.49 -8.80 -7.79
N ALA A 57 4.26 -8.93 -7.29
CA ALA A 57 3.18 -9.68 -7.93
C ALA A 57 2.56 -8.96 -9.15
N GLY A 58 3.04 -7.77 -9.52
CA GLY A 58 2.58 -7.03 -10.69
C GLY A 58 1.37 -6.13 -10.43
N CYS A 59 1.21 -5.64 -9.20
CA CYS A 59 0.15 -4.73 -8.80
C CYS A 59 -1.28 -5.25 -9.10
N PRO A 60 -1.67 -6.45 -8.64
CA PRO A 60 -3.02 -7.01 -8.83
C PRO A 60 -4.09 -6.15 -8.15
N ARG A 61 -5.37 -6.30 -8.54
CA ARG A 61 -6.46 -5.57 -7.85
C ARG A 61 -6.61 -6.08 -6.42
N GLN A 62 -7.15 -5.24 -5.55
CA GLN A 62 -7.31 -5.53 -4.12
C GLN A 62 -8.03 -6.87 -3.87
N ARG A 63 -9.09 -7.17 -4.63
CA ARG A 63 -9.82 -8.43 -4.52
C ARG A 63 -8.98 -9.66 -4.87
N GLU A 64 -8.08 -9.52 -5.84
CA GLU A 64 -7.23 -10.61 -6.34
C GLU A 64 -6.08 -10.83 -5.38
N TRP A 65 -5.54 -9.72 -4.84
CA TRP A 65 -4.55 -9.76 -3.77
C TRP A 65 -5.11 -10.38 -2.50
N ASP A 66 -6.32 -10.00 -2.07
CA ASP A 66 -7.01 -10.56 -0.90
C ASP A 66 -7.24 -12.08 -1.08
N ALA A 67 -7.69 -12.51 -2.26
CA ALA A 67 -7.85 -13.93 -2.57
C ALA A 67 -6.53 -14.72 -2.61
N ALA A 68 -5.41 -14.07 -2.96
CA ALA A 68 -4.08 -14.68 -2.93
C ALA A 68 -3.44 -14.68 -1.53
N GLN A 69 -4.06 -14.02 -0.55
CA GLN A 69 -3.58 -13.91 0.83
C GLN A 69 -4.51 -14.62 1.85
N ALA A 70 -5.59 -15.24 1.37
CA ALA A 70 -6.50 -16.11 2.12
C ALA A 70 -6.02 -17.57 2.10
#